data_AF-A0A2N9M236-F1
#
_entry.id   AF-A0A2N9M236-F1
#
_cell.length_a   1.000
_cell.length_b   1.000
_cell.length_c   1.000
_cell.angle_alpha   90.00
_cell.angle_beta   90.00
_cell.angle_gamma   90.00
#
_symmetry.space_group_name_H-M   'P 1'
#
loop_
_entity.id
_entity.type
_entity.pdbx_description
1 polymer ?
#
loop_
_entity_poly.entity_id
_entity_poly.type
_entity_poly.pdbx_seq_one_letter_code
_entity_poly.pdbx_strand_id
1 'polypeptide(L)'
;MCPSDTSPEAWRVFLDLVRRATPGERLTRALELSETVRGFAEAGMRARHPQADDREIFLRMARLYLGDELARKVYGELPTDGTQSERT
;
A
#
# COMPACT_ATOMS: atom_id res chain seq x y z
N MET A 1 -14.37 14.02 -9.30
CA MET A 1 -15.59 13.26 -8.92
C MET A 1 -15.57 13.05 -7.41
N CYS A 2 -16.72 13.10 -6.73
CA CYS A 2 -16.81 12.77 -5.30
C CYS A 2 -16.72 11.25 -5.11
N PRO A 3 -15.94 10.72 -4.14
CA PRO A 3 -15.97 9.29 -3.79
C PRO A 3 -17.38 8.82 -3.39
N SER A 4 -17.70 7.56 -3.66
CA SER A 4 -19.04 6.99 -3.41
C SER A 4 -19.37 6.79 -1.92
N ASP A 5 -18.35 6.66 -1.09
CA ASP A 5 -18.45 6.53 0.37
C ASP A 5 -18.40 7.88 1.10
N THR A 6 -18.29 8.98 0.37
CA THR A 6 -18.12 10.32 0.91
C THR A 6 -19.28 11.20 0.47
N SER A 7 -19.93 11.91 1.41
CA SER A 7 -21.00 12.83 1.04
C SER A 7 -20.45 14.02 0.24
N PRO A 8 -21.23 14.62 -0.69
CA PRO A 8 -20.79 15.78 -1.45
C PRO A 8 -20.36 16.97 -0.57
N GLU A 9 -21.00 17.15 0.59
CA GLU A 9 -20.63 18.17 1.56
C GLU A 9 -19.26 17.92 2.18
N ALA A 10 -19.01 16.69 2.66
CA ALA A 10 -17.72 16.31 3.24
C ALA A 10 -16.60 16.43 2.21
N TRP A 11 -16.86 16.03 0.96
CA TRP A 11 -15.91 16.16 -0.13
C TRP A 11 -15.56 17.62 -0.43
N ARG A 12 -16.56 18.53 -0.40
CA ARG A 12 -16.32 19.97 -0.57
C ARG A 12 -15.42 20.52 0.55
N VAL A 13 -15.70 20.17 1.80
CA VAL A 13 -14.86 20.57 2.96
C VAL A 13 -13.43 20.06 2.81
N PHE A 14 -13.28 18.78 2.45
CA PHE A 14 -11.95 18.19 2.21
C PHE A 14 -11.17 18.95 1.14
N LEU A 15 -11.78 19.23 -0.02
CA LEU A 15 -11.13 19.97 -1.10
C LEU A 15 -10.73 21.38 -0.67
N ASP A 16 -11.58 22.08 0.09
CA ASP A 16 -11.27 23.42 0.58
C ASP A 16 -10.10 23.41 1.57
N LEU A 17 -10.00 22.40 2.44
CA LEU A 17 -8.85 22.21 3.33
C LEU A 17 -7.57 21.93 2.55
N VAL A 18 -7.61 21.02 1.55
CA VAL A 18 -6.45 20.68 0.72
C VAL A 18 -5.95 21.89 -0.07
N ARG A 19 -6.85 22.73 -0.60
CA ARG A 19 -6.48 23.95 -1.34
C ARG A 19 -5.83 25.02 -0.47
N ARG A 20 -6.19 25.09 0.81
CA ARG A 20 -5.64 26.06 1.76
C ARG A 20 -4.30 25.64 2.35
N ALA A 21 -3.96 24.36 2.28
CA ALA A 21 -2.71 23.85 2.79
C ALA A 21 -1.51 24.40 2.01
N THR A 22 -0.49 24.85 2.72
CA THR A 22 0.81 25.23 2.17
C THR A 22 1.48 24.03 1.49
N PRO A 23 2.48 24.24 0.60
CA PRO A 23 3.22 23.13 0.00
C PRO A 23 3.83 22.17 1.03
N GLY A 24 4.35 22.69 2.14
CA GLY A 24 4.92 21.88 3.23
C GLY A 24 3.87 21.00 3.92
N GLU A 25 2.73 21.57 4.31
CA GLU A 25 1.65 20.80 4.94
C GLU A 25 1.07 19.73 4.00
N ARG A 26 0.98 20.04 2.70
CA ARG A 26 0.56 19.06 1.69
C ARG A 26 1.55 17.91 1.59
N LEU A 27 2.84 18.19 1.62
CA LEU A 27 3.88 17.15 1.61
C LEU A 27 3.81 16.30 2.87
N THR A 28 3.71 16.91 4.05
CA THR A 28 3.57 16.18 5.32
C THR A 28 2.38 15.23 5.30
N ARG A 29 1.19 15.71 4.92
CA ARG A 29 0.00 14.86 4.83
C ARG A 29 0.14 13.74 3.81
N ALA A 30 0.82 13.99 2.69
CA ALA A 30 1.06 12.96 1.68
C ALA A 30 1.99 11.85 2.21
N LEU A 31 2.99 12.21 3.02
CA LEU A 31 3.90 11.25 3.66
C LEU A 31 3.16 10.43 4.73
N GLU A 32 2.37 11.07 5.60
CA GLU A 32 1.55 10.39 6.62
C GLU A 32 0.54 9.41 5.98
N LEU A 33 -0.12 9.83 4.90
CA LEU A 33 -1.02 8.95 4.15
C LEU A 33 -0.25 7.78 3.53
N SER A 34 0.94 8.02 3.00
CA SER A 34 1.79 6.96 2.43
C SER A 34 2.17 5.93 3.50
N GLU A 35 2.55 6.35 4.69
CA GLU A 35 2.84 5.45 5.82
C GLU A 35 1.61 4.62 6.22
N THR A 36 0.45 5.27 6.31
CA THR A 36 -0.82 4.60 6.63
C THR A 36 -1.17 3.52 5.61
N VAL A 37 -1.10 3.84 4.31
CA VAL A 37 -1.38 2.89 3.22
C VAL A 37 -0.37 1.74 3.22
N ARG A 38 0.91 2.00 3.52
CA ARG A 38 1.91 0.93 3.67
C ARG A 38 1.57 -0.01 4.82
N GLY A 39 1.13 0.53 5.96
CA GLY A 39 0.65 -0.28 7.09
C GLY A 39 -0.54 -1.18 6.73
N PHE A 40 -1.54 -0.65 6.01
CA PHE A 40 -2.66 -1.47 5.53
C PHE A 40 -2.22 -2.56 4.56
N ALA A 41 -1.30 -2.25 3.64
CA ALA A 41 -0.79 -3.22 2.69
C ALA A 41 -0.03 -4.36 3.39
N GLU A 42 0.79 -4.04 4.40
CA GLU A 42 1.51 -5.02 5.22
C GLU A 42 0.56 -5.89 6.05
N ALA A 43 -0.45 -5.28 6.69
CA ALA A 43 -1.47 -6.02 7.43
C ALA A 43 -2.25 -6.99 6.52
N GLY A 44 -2.65 -6.53 5.34
CA GLY A 44 -3.29 -7.38 4.32
C GLY A 44 -2.36 -8.47 3.79
N MET A 45 -1.05 -8.21 3.70
CA MET A 45 -0.06 -9.22 3.33
C MET A 45 0.03 -10.32 4.39
N ARG A 46 0.17 -9.96 5.67
CA ARG A 46 0.20 -10.93 6.78
C ARG A 46 -1.09 -11.74 6.87
N ALA A 47 -2.25 -11.11 6.65
CA ALA A 47 -3.54 -11.81 6.65
C ALA A 47 -3.63 -12.89 5.56
N ARG A 48 -3.02 -12.67 4.39
CA ARG A 48 -2.97 -13.66 3.29
C ARG A 48 -1.89 -14.73 3.48
N HIS A 49 -0.86 -14.45 4.26
CA HIS A 49 0.26 -15.34 4.52
C HIS A 49 0.48 -15.54 6.02
N PRO A 50 -0.44 -16.21 6.73
CA PRO A 50 -0.41 -16.32 8.19
C PRO A 50 0.79 -17.12 8.74
N GLN A 51 1.48 -17.89 7.89
CA GLN A 51 2.67 -18.67 8.25
C GLN A 51 3.99 -17.99 7.85
N ALA A 52 3.93 -16.89 7.10
CA ALA A 52 5.12 -16.17 6.66
C ALA A 52 5.77 -15.46 7.84
N ASP A 53 7.09 -15.55 7.93
CA ASP A 53 7.87 -14.74 8.86
C ASP A 53 8.00 -13.28 8.37
N ASP A 54 8.57 -12.42 9.19
CA ASP A 54 8.76 -11.00 8.84
C ASP A 54 9.65 -10.81 7.62
N ARG A 55 10.60 -11.72 7.36
CA ARG A 55 11.49 -11.63 6.20
C ARG A 55 10.73 -11.93 4.92
N GLU A 56 9.91 -12.95 4.92
CA GLU A 56 9.05 -13.30 3.79
C GLU A 56 8.04 -12.17 3.52
N ILE A 57 7.40 -11.62 4.55
CA ILE A 57 6.50 -10.47 4.40
C ILE A 57 7.24 -9.28 3.79
N PHE A 58 8.44 -8.96 4.28
CA PHE A 58 9.27 -7.89 3.72
C PHE A 58 9.53 -8.10 2.22
N LEU A 59 9.90 -9.32 1.80
CA LEU A 59 10.19 -9.62 0.40
C LEU A 59 8.93 -9.54 -0.49
N ARG A 60 7.78 -9.99 0.02
CA ARG A 60 6.48 -9.85 -0.66
C ARG A 60 6.09 -8.38 -0.83
N MET A 61 6.34 -7.56 0.19
CA MET A 61 6.12 -6.10 0.13
C MET A 61 7.10 -5.41 -0.83
N ALA A 62 8.38 -5.81 -0.84
CA ALA A 62 9.37 -5.32 -1.79
C ALA A 62 8.96 -5.62 -3.24
N ARG A 63 8.48 -6.85 -3.50
CA ARG A 63 7.91 -7.25 -4.79
C ARG A 63 6.72 -6.39 -5.20
N LEU A 64 5.82 -6.10 -4.26
CA LEU A 64 4.65 -5.23 -4.49
C LEU A 64 5.06 -3.79 -4.84
N TYR A 65 6.08 -3.23 -4.18
CA TYR A 65 6.47 -1.82 -4.37
C TYR A 65 7.39 -1.58 -5.56
N LEU A 66 8.35 -2.47 -5.78
CA LEU A 66 9.38 -2.31 -6.82
C LEU A 66 8.99 -2.99 -8.13
N GLY A 67 8.00 -3.88 -8.08
CA GLY A 67 7.77 -4.85 -9.13
C GLY A 67 8.76 -6.01 -9.06
N ASP A 68 8.43 -7.05 -9.82
CA ASP A 68 9.08 -8.35 -9.77
C ASP A 68 10.56 -8.33 -10.23
N GLU A 69 10.86 -7.58 -11.29
CA GLU A 69 12.22 -7.45 -11.85
C GLU A 69 13.16 -6.75 -10.86
N LEU A 70 12.79 -5.55 -10.41
CA LEU A 70 13.63 -4.74 -9.54
C LEU A 70 13.77 -5.35 -8.15
N ALA A 71 12.71 -5.96 -7.62
CA ALA A 71 12.78 -6.67 -6.34
C ALA A 71 13.78 -7.84 -6.40
N ARG A 72 13.79 -8.64 -7.49
CA ARG A 72 14.80 -9.70 -7.64
C ARG A 72 16.21 -9.16 -7.77
N LYS A 73 16.39 -8.06 -8.51
CA LYS A 73 17.71 -7.45 -8.68
C LYS A 73 18.31 -6.98 -7.35
N VAL A 74 17.47 -6.47 -6.44
CA VAL A 74 17.92 -5.92 -5.15
C VAL A 74 17.98 -7.00 -4.06
N TYR A 75 17.03 -7.92 -4.02
CA TYR A 75 16.86 -8.85 -2.89
C TYR A 75 17.07 -10.34 -3.24
N GLY A 76 17.26 -10.68 -4.52
CA GLY A 76 17.49 -12.06 -4.96
C GLY A 76 16.19 -12.85 -5.15
N GLU A 77 16.19 -14.10 -4.71
CA GLU A 77 15.01 -14.96 -4.79
C GLU A 77 13.85 -14.39 -3.96
N LEU A 78 12.66 -14.35 -4.57
CA LEU A 78 11.45 -13.85 -3.93
C LEU A 78 10.53 -15.01 -3.57
N PRO A 79 9.75 -14.89 -2.48
CA PRO A 79 8.72 -15.86 -2.14
C PRO A 79 7.77 -16.08 -3.30
N THR A 80 7.53 -17.34 -3.64
CA THR A 80 6.47 -17.69 -4.58
C THR A 80 5.15 -17.71 -3.83
N ASP A 81 4.10 -17.25 -4.49
CA ASP A 81 2.76 -17.67 -4.09
C ASP A 81 2.70 -19.13 -4.49
N GLY A 82 2.74 -20.03 -3.50
CA GLY A 82 2.65 -21.48 -3.75
C GLY A 82 1.60 -21.73 -4.81
N THR A 83 1.98 -22.45 -5.86
CA THR A 83 1.21 -22.66 -7.07
C THR A 83 -0.27 -22.87 -6.73
N GLN A 84 -1.15 -21.92 -7.05
CA GLN A 84 -2.59 -22.16 -7.12
C GLN A 84 -2.92 -23.00 -8.38
N SER A 85 -2.11 -24.04 -8.65
CA SER A 85 -2.47 -25.12 -9.56
C SER A 85 -3.36 -26.05 -8.74
N GLU A 86 -4.51 -26.42 -9.29
CA GLU A 86 -5.57 -27.21 -8.66
C GLU A 86 -6.57 -26.42 -7.79
N ARG A 87 -7.31 -25.51 -8.44
CA ARG A 87 -8.76 -25.49 -8.25
C ARG A 87 -9.41 -25.86 -9.58
N THR A 88 -9.70 -27.16 -9.69
CA THR A 88 -10.59 -27.78 -10.67
C THR A 88 -11.97 -27.15 -10.62
#